data_AF-A0A7Y5NPD1-F1
#
_entry.id   AF-A0A7Y5NPD1-F1
#
_cell.length_a   1.000
_cell.length_b   1.000
_cell.length_c   1.000
_cell.angle_alpha   90.00
_cell.angle_beta   90.00
_cell.angle_gamma   90.00
#
_symmetry.space_group_name_H-M   'P 1'
#
loop_
_entity.id
_entity.type
_entity.pdbx_description
1 polymer ?
#
loop_
_entity_poly.entity_id
_entity_poly.type
_entity_poly.pdbx_seq_one_letter_code
_entity_poly.pdbx_strand_id
1 'polypeptide(L)'
;MGSRFDEAGWAVDPVHPLAAEAAYSLFTSDASARFDVRMMTPKAASLLGLAISVEPAKRFVHGAYPNADRAQIVLESSDFPRSVVLARVFPIERATELKARAVSVGSMGMETLVTRARRVIQLEAAPASGDPRAPLACAAIFAATFLAAVLPPDEPILFGTKGARERLENLGIGS
;
A
#
# COMPACT_ATOMS: atom_id res chain seq x y z
N MET A 1 19.18 -11.67 -1.17
CA MET A 1 18.88 -11.80 -2.61
C MET A 1 18.46 -10.42 -3.11
N GLY A 2 19.26 -9.77 -3.94
CA GLY A 2 18.94 -8.43 -4.45
C GLY A 2 17.75 -8.49 -5.41
N SER A 3 16.77 -7.61 -5.23
CA SER A 3 15.59 -7.52 -6.10
C SER A 3 16.00 -7.14 -7.53
N ARG A 4 15.64 -7.96 -8.52
CA ARG A 4 15.87 -7.63 -9.94
C ARG A 4 14.65 -6.90 -10.53
N PHE A 5 14.94 -5.88 -11.33
CA PHE A 5 13.97 -5.06 -12.05
C PHE A 5 14.36 -4.96 -13.53
N ASP A 6 13.39 -4.82 -14.43
CA ASP A 6 13.62 -4.55 -15.85
C ASP A 6 13.84 -3.04 -16.11
N GLU A 7 13.99 -2.66 -17.38
CA GLU A 7 14.21 -1.25 -17.80
C GLU A 7 13.01 -0.33 -17.54
N ALA A 8 11.80 -0.89 -17.39
CA ALA A 8 10.61 -0.17 -16.99
C ALA A 8 10.48 -0.06 -15.45
N GLY A 9 11.43 -0.65 -14.72
CA GLY A 9 11.47 -0.71 -13.27
C GLY A 9 10.56 -1.79 -12.69
N TRP A 10 10.02 -2.71 -13.49
CA TRP A 10 9.11 -3.75 -13.01
C TRP A 10 9.87 -4.94 -12.45
N ALA A 11 9.33 -5.56 -11.41
CA ALA A 11 9.96 -6.73 -10.81
C ALA A 11 10.02 -7.91 -11.79
N VAL A 12 11.22 -8.49 -11.94
CA VAL A 12 11.44 -9.66 -12.81
C VAL A 12 11.22 -10.96 -12.05
N ASP A 13 11.55 -10.98 -10.76
CA ASP A 13 11.37 -12.17 -9.94
C ASP A 13 9.91 -12.32 -9.49
N PRO A 14 9.47 -13.54 -9.15
CA PRO A 14 8.16 -13.78 -8.57
C PRO A 14 7.88 -12.88 -7.36
N VAL A 15 6.75 -12.17 -7.40
CA VAL A 15 6.22 -11.41 -6.26
C VAL A 15 5.26 -12.31 -5.48
N HIS A 16 5.69 -12.69 -4.28
CA HIS A 16 4.91 -13.51 -3.36
C HIS A 16 4.18 -12.63 -2.33
N PRO A 17 2.94 -12.97 -1.97
CA PRO A 17 2.28 -12.37 -0.81
C PRO A 17 3.08 -12.59 0.46
N LEU A 18 3.00 -11.63 1.37
CA LEU A 18 3.46 -11.74 2.75
C LEU A 18 2.35 -12.31 3.64
N ALA A 19 2.77 -12.90 4.76
CA ALA A 19 1.87 -13.21 5.86
C ALA A 19 1.12 -11.94 6.32
N ALA A 20 -0.11 -12.11 6.81
CA ALA A 20 -0.96 -10.99 7.21
C ALA A 20 -0.30 -10.11 8.29
N GLU A 21 0.38 -10.74 9.24
CA GLU A 21 1.07 -10.11 10.38
C GLU A 21 2.31 -9.30 9.95
N ALA A 22 2.80 -9.52 8.73
CA ALA A 22 3.99 -8.84 8.22
C ALA A 22 3.66 -7.58 7.39
N ALA A 23 2.38 -7.27 7.15
CA ALA A 23 2.02 -6.20 6.24
C ALA A 23 0.65 -5.57 6.51
N TYR A 24 0.56 -4.26 6.24
CA TYR A 24 -0.72 -3.64 5.93
C TYR A 24 -1.19 -4.14 4.57
N SER A 25 -2.34 -4.82 4.53
CA SER A 25 -2.90 -5.41 3.31
C SER A 25 -4.11 -4.61 2.84
N LEU A 26 -4.00 -3.97 1.69
CA LEU A 26 -5.01 -3.11 1.10
C LEU A 26 -5.76 -3.85 -0.01
N PHE A 27 -7.07 -3.83 0.05
CA PHE A 27 -7.98 -4.49 -0.88
C PHE A 27 -8.71 -3.44 -1.71
N THR A 28 -8.50 -3.44 -3.03
CA THR A 28 -9.13 -2.49 -3.95
C THR A 28 -9.83 -3.21 -5.10
N SER A 29 -10.99 -2.68 -5.51
CA SER A 29 -11.69 -3.12 -6.71
C SER A 29 -11.04 -2.60 -8.00
N ASP A 30 -10.09 -1.66 -7.91
CA ASP A 30 -9.36 -1.13 -9.06
C ASP A 30 -8.39 -2.18 -9.62
N ALA A 31 -8.75 -2.78 -10.75
CA ALA A 31 -7.92 -3.74 -11.47
C ALA A 31 -6.64 -3.12 -12.06
N SER A 32 -6.58 -1.78 -12.16
CA SER A 32 -5.43 -1.03 -12.69
C SER A 32 -4.50 -0.52 -11.59
N ALA A 33 -4.78 -0.83 -10.32
CA ALA A 33 -3.99 -0.38 -9.17
C ALA A 33 -2.52 -0.81 -9.33
N ARG A 34 -1.63 0.17 -9.21
CA ARG A 34 -0.21 0.08 -9.58
C ARG A 34 0.62 1.13 -8.84
N PHE A 35 1.93 1.00 -8.87
CA PHE A 35 2.85 1.99 -8.29
C PHE A 35 3.09 3.16 -9.25
N ASP A 36 2.09 4.02 -9.43
CA ASP A 36 2.19 5.25 -10.24
C ASP A 36 2.25 6.47 -9.32
N VAL A 37 3.45 7.06 -9.18
CA VAL A 37 3.70 8.19 -8.29
C VAL A 37 2.73 9.34 -8.54
N ARG A 38 2.33 9.58 -9.79
CA ARG A 38 1.43 10.68 -10.17
C ARG A 38 0.04 10.54 -9.56
N MET A 39 -0.42 9.29 -9.35
CA MET A 39 -1.70 9.01 -8.70
C MET A 39 -1.65 9.20 -7.18
N MET A 40 -0.45 9.08 -6.59
CA MET A 40 -0.26 9.11 -5.15
C MET A 40 0.18 10.48 -4.64
N THR A 41 0.96 11.24 -5.42
CA THR A 41 1.46 12.58 -5.05
C THR A 41 0.36 13.52 -4.56
N PRO A 42 -0.80 13.67 -5.23
CA PRO A 42 -1.85 14.56 -4.73
C PRO A 42 -2.37 14.13 -3.35
N LYS A 43 -2.48 12.83 -3.09
CA LYS A 43 -2.96 12.30 -1.80
C LYS A 43 -1.91 12.42 -0.70
N ALA A 44 -0.64 12.15 -1.00
CA ALA A 44 0.46 12.34 -0.07
C ALA A 44 0.57 13.79 0.41
N ALA A 45 0.52 14.74 -0.54
CA ALA A 45 0.57 16.16 -0.24
C ALA A 45 -0.68 16.62 0.54
N SER A 46 -1.88 16.30 0.05
CA SER A 46 -3.11 16.84 0.65
C SER A 46 -3.47 16.22 2.00
N LEU A 47 -3.14 14.95 2.23
CA LEU A 47 -3.52 14.24 3.46
C LEU A 47 -2.50 14.41 4.58
N LEU A 48 -1.21 14.40 4.22
CA LEU A 48 -0.13 14.26 5.21
C LEU A 48 0.98 15.30 5.04
N GLY A 49 0.90 16.18 4.03
CA GLY A 49 1.98 17.12 3.74
C GLY A 49 3.30 16.43 3.33
N LEU A 50 3.23 15.21 2.80
CA LEU A 50 4.40 14.41 2.44
C LEU A 50 4.68 14.45 0.94
N ALA A 51 5.96 14.45 0.59
CA ALA A 51 6.42 14.02 -0.72
C ALA A 51 6.47 12.50 -0.77
N ILE A 52 6.16 11.94 -1.94
CA ILE A 52 6.20 10.50 -2.20
C ILE A 52 6.94 10.24 -3.51
N SER A 53 7.80 9.21 -3.50
CA SER A 53 8.42 8.67 -4.71
C SER A 53 8.38 7.14 -4.71
N VAL A 54 8.65 6.55 -5.88
CA VAL A 54 8.66 5.10 -6.09
C VAL A 54 10.02 4.72 -6.66
N GLU A 55 10.71 3.80 -6.00
CA GLU A 55 12.03 3.31 -6.39
C GLU A 55 11.98 1.79 -6.64
N PRO A 56 12.41 1.30 -7.83
CA PRO A 56 12.77 2.10 -9.00
C PRO A 56 11.56 2.83 -9.60
N ALA A 57 11.83 3.94 -10.29
CA ALA A 57 10.80 4.69 -10.99
C ALA A 57 10.12 3.80 -12.05
N LYS A 58 8.79 3.77 -12.03
CA LYS A 58 7.99 2.89 -12.90
C LYS A 58 7.61 3.58 -14.19
N ARG A 59 7.85 2.91 -15.33
CA ARG A 59 7.41 3.37 -16.65
C ARG A 59 6.18 2.58 -17.08
N PHE A 60 5.14 3.28 -17.54
CA PHE A 60 3.87 2.69 -17.98
C PHE A 60 3.61 3.04 -19.45
N VAL A 61 4.53 2.66 -20.33
CA VAL A 61 4.43 2.93 -21.78
C VAL A 61 3.35 2.00 -22.37
N HIS A 62 2.50 2.53 -23.26
CA HIS A 62 1.44 1.79 -23.96
C HIS A 62 0.36 1.14 -23.08
N GLY A 63 0.16 1.59 -21.84
CA GLY A 63 -0.93 1.13 -20.97
C GLY A 63 -0.75 -0.31 -20.44
N ALA A 64 0.37 -0.97 -20.75
CA ALA A 64 0.72 -2.25 -20.16
C ALA A 64 1.23 -2.07 -18.72
N TYR A 65 0.85 -2.98 -17.84
CA TYR A 65 1.35 -3.06 -16.48
C TYR A 65 1.47 -4.53 -16.06
N PRO A 66 2.45 -4.87 -15.22
CA PRO A 66 2.66 -6.25 -14.81
C PRO A 66 1.52 -6.74 -13.92
N ASN A 67 1.22 -8.03 -14.03
CA ASN A 67 0.19 -8.66 -13.21
C ASN A 67 0.52 -8.59 -11.72
N ALA A 68 1.81 -8.62 -11.36
CA ALA A 68 2.30 -8.38 -10.01
C ALA A 68 3.60 -7.57 -10.06
N ASP A 69 3.84 -6.74 -9.05
CA ASP A 69 5.03 -5.89 -8.97
C ASP A 69 5.43 -5.63 -7.51
N ARG A 70 6.66 -5.16 -7.31
CA ARG A 70 7.17 -4.65 -6.02
C ARG A 70 7.91 -3.35 -6.21
N ALA A 71 7.95 -2.52 -5.19
CA ALA A 71 8.72 -1.28 -5.20
C ALA A 71 9.11 -0.89 -3.78
N GLN A 72 10.03 0.05 -3.69
CA GLN A 72 10.24 0.85 -2.50
C GLN A 72 9.40 2.11 -2.64
N ILE A 73 8.64 2.44 -1.61
CA ILE A 73 7.90 3.68 -1.49
C ILE A 73 8.68 4.57 -0.54
N VAL A 74 9.08 5.73 -1.04
CA VAL A 74 9.86 6.68 -0.26
C VAL A 74 8.94 7.82 0.14
N LEU A 75 8.92 8.13 1.44
CA LEU A 75 8.17 9.24 2.03
C LEU A 75 9.15 10.21 2.69
N GLU A 76 8.94 11.50 2.49
CA GLU A 76 9.74 12.54 3.13
C GLU A 76 8.98 13.87 3.21
N SER A 77 9.31 14.68 4.23
CA SER A 77 8.96 16.09 4.32
C SER A 77 9.99 16.81 5.21
N SER A 78 9.79 18.11 5.49
CA SER A 78 10.63 18.85 6.45
C SER A 78 10.63 18.21 7.84
N ASP A 79 9.48 17.73 8.27
CA ASP A 79 9.24 17.24 9.63
C ASP A 79 9.07 15.70 9.69
N PHE A 80 9.27 15.04 8.54
CA PHE A 80 9.17 13.60 8.40
C PHE A 80 10.46 13.05 7.79
N PRO A 81 11.31 12.33 8.57
CA PRO A 81 12.55 11.77 8.07
C PRO A 81 12.32 10.91 6.83
N ARG A 82 13.27 10.96 5.87
CA ARG A 82 13.21 10.12 4.68
C ARG A 82 13.06 8.66 5.09
N SER A 83 11.94 8.07 4.72
CA SER A 83 11.53 6.74 5.14
C SER A 83 11.22 5.87 3.93
N VAL A 84 11.56 4.59 4.02
CA VAL A 84 11.43 3.63 2.92
C VAL A 84 10.53 2.49 3.37
N VAL A 85 9.45 2.26 2.63
CA VAL A 85 8.49 1.18 2.86
C VAL A 85 8.51 0.23 1.67
N LEU A 86 8.68 -1.07 1.91
CA LEU A 86 8.63 -2.07 0.84
C LEU A 86 7.17 -2.39 0.51
N ALA A 87 6.82 -2.27 -0.76
CA ALA A 87 5.47 -2.46 -1.26
C ALA A 87 5.41 -3.57 -2.31
N ARG A 88 4.28 -4.28 -2.34
CA ARG A 88 3.95 -5.33 -3.32
C ARG A 88 2.53 -5.12 -3.82
N VAL A 89 2.28 -5.39 -5.09
CA VAL A 89 0.93 -5.38 -5.66
C VAL A 89 0.73 -6.63 -6.49
N PHE A 90 -0.42 -7.28 -6.36
CA PHE A 90 -0.74 -8.51 -7.08
C PHE A 90 -2.26 -8.74 -7.15
N PRO A 91 -2.73 -9.67 -7.99
CA PRO A 91 -4.16 -9.98 -8.11
C PRO A 91 -4.68 -10.67 -6.86
N ILE A 92 -5.95 -10.44 -6.54
CA ILE A 92 -6.60 -10.99 -5.35
C ILE A 92 -6.58 -12.53 -5.31
N GLU A 93 -6.54 -13.17 -6.47
CA GLU A 93 -6.52 -14.63 -6.63
C GLU A 93 -5.25 -15.26 -6.04
N ARG A 94 -4.17 -14.47 -5.87
CA ARG A 94 -2.94 -14.92 -5.20
C ARG A 94 -3.00 -14.83 -3.67
N ALA A 95 -4.06 -14.26 -3.11
CA ALA A 95 -4.18 -13.93 -1.69
C ALA A 95 -5.54 -14.32 -1.11
N THR A 96 -5.99 -15.53 -1.46
CA THR A 96 -7.28 -16.09 -1.00
C THR A 96 -7.37 -16.17 0.52
N GLU A 97 -6.29 -16.55 1.21
CA GLU A 97 -6.24 -16.60 2.67
C GLU A 97 -6.34 -15.21 3.31
N LEU A 98 -5.61 -14.23 2.79
CA LEU A 98 -5.70 -12.84 3.24
C LEU A 98 -7.10 -12.27 3.03
N LYS A 99 -7.72 -12.57 1.88
CA LYS A 99 -9.10 -12.18 1.59
C LYS A 99 -10.06 -12.79 2.60
N ALA A 100 -9.95 -14.10 2.86
CA ALA A 100 -10.80 -14.79 3.81
C ALA A 100 -10.69 -14.19 5.22
N ARG A 101 -9.47 -13.93 5.68
CA ARG A 101 -9.22 -13.25 6.96
C ARG A 101 -9.82 -11.85 7.00
N ALA A 102 -9.61 -11.05 5.95
CA ALA A 102 -10.16 -9.70 5.89
C ALA A 102 -11.70 -9.70 5.95
N VAL A 103 -12.35 -10.63 5.24
CA VAL A 103 -13.80 -10.84 5.30
C VAL A 103 -14.25 -11.29 6.69
N SER A 104 -13.52 -12.22 7.34
CA SER A 104 -13.91 -12.73 8.66
C SER A 104 -13.78 -11.70 9.77
N VAL A 105 -12.80 -10.81 9.65
CA VAL A 105 -12.62 -9.71 10.60
C VAL A 105 -13.75 -8.69 10.45
N GLY A 106 -14.09 -8.29 9.21
CA GLY A 106 -15.20 -7.39 8.90
C GLY A 106 -15.09 -5.99 9.54
N SER A 107 -15.78 -5.00 8.98
CA SER A 107 -15.94 -3.69 9.65
C SER A 107 -16.91 -2.82 8.87
N MET A 108 -18.11 -2.55 9.42
CA MET A 108 -19.03 -1.51 8.94
C MET A 108 -19.17 -1.41 7.40
N GLY A 109 -19.26 -2.54 6.68
CA GLY A 109 -19.42 -2.58 5.22
C GLY A 109 -18.12 -2.71 4.41
N MET A 110 -16.94 -2.58 5.03
CA MET A 110 -15.63 -2.70 4.37
C MET A 110 -15.39 -4.11 3.80
N GLU A 111 -16.00 -5.13 4.39
CA GLU A 111 -15.98 -6.50 3.85
C GLU A 111 -16.58 -6.59 2.43
N THR A 112 -17.47 -5.67 2.06
CA THR A 112 -17.98 -5.58 0.68
C THR A 112 -16.88 -5.15 -0.30
N LEU A 113 -16.03 -4.19 0.11
CA LEU A 113 -14.87 -3.78 -0.70
C LEU A 113 -13.87 -4.93 -0.85
N VAL A 114 -13.61 -5.66 0.24
CA VAL A 114 -12.76 -6.85 0.21
C VAL A 114 -13.32 -7.93 -0.72
N THR A 115 -14.63 -8.17 -0.65
CA THR A 115 -15.30 -9.18 -1.49
C THR A 115 -15.17 -8.85 -2.98
N ARG A 116 -15.28 -7.57 -3.33
CA ARG A 116 -15.18 -7.04 -4.70
C ARG A 116 -13.75 -6.72 -5.15
N ALA A 117 -12.76 -6.90 -4.27
CA ALA A 117 -11.38 -6.58 -4.57
C ALA A 117 -10.89 -7.37 -5.77
N ARG A 118 -10.13 -6.70 -6.64
CA ARG A 118 -9.43 -7.27 -7.80
C ARG A 118 -7.93 -7.34 -7.57
N ARG A 119 -7.39 -6.43 -6.76
CA ARG A 119 -5.97 -6.39 -6.41
C ARG A 119 -5.78 -6.24 -4.91
N VAL A 120 -4.63 -6.72 -4.47
CA VAL A 120 -4.10 -6.51 -3.13
C VAL A 120 -2.80 -5.73 -3.26
N ILE A 121 -2.64 -4.73 -2.39
CA ILE A 121 -1.37 -4.03 -2.17
C ILE A 121 -0.93 -4.35 -0.76
N GLN A 122 0.28 -4.86 -0.59
CA GLN A 122 0.88 -5.08 0.73
C GLN A 122 2.01 -4.10 0.96
N LEU A 123 2.00 -3.47 2.12
CA LEU A 123 3.07 -2.60 2.62
C LEU A 123 3.67 -3.28 3.84
N GLU A 124 4.97 -3.53 3.84
CA GLU A 124 5.64 -4.15 4.98
C GLU A 124 5.40 -3.35 6.26
N ALA A 125 5.03 -4.06 7.33
CA ALA A 125 4.62 -3.46 8.59
C ALA A 125 5.76 -2.68 9.28
N ALA A 126 7.00 -3.10 9.05
CA ALA A 126 8.19 -2.38 9.45
C ALA A 126 8.78 -1.63 8.24
N PRO A 127 9.19 -0.36 8.39
CA PRO A 127 9.92 0.33 7.34
C PRO A 127 11.30 -0.32 7.13
N ALA A 128 11.79 -0.31 5.89
CA ALA A 128 13.16 -0.71 5.59
C ALA A 128 14.18 0.28 6.18
N SER A 129 13.79 1.55 6.30
CA SER A 129 14.55 2.60 6.99
C SER A 129 13.64 3.79 7.32
N GLY A 130 14.00 4.57 8.33
CA GLY A 130 13.33 5.83 8.68
C GLY A 130 12.29 5.69 9.79
N ASP A 131 11.21 6.46 9.69
CA ASP A 131 10.17 6.59 10.70
C ASP A 131 9.29 5.33 10.81
N PRO A 132 9.09 4.75 12.00
CA PRO A 132 8.22 3.60 12.23
C PRO A 132 6.77 3.79 11.76
N ARG A 133 6.30 5.02 11.64
CA ARG A 133 4.94 5.37 11.22
C ARG A 133 4.77 5.37 9.69
N ALA A 134 5.88 5.28 8.93
CA ALA A 134 5.86 5.36 7.47
C ALA A 134 4.98 4.30 6.77
N PRO A 135 4.91 3.03 7.23
CA PRO A 135 3.99 2.04 6.64
C PRO A 135 2.51 2.42 6.75
N LEU A 136 2.10 2.96 7.91
CA LEU A 136 0.72 3.44 8.10
C LEU A 136 0.45 4.70 7.24
N ALA A 137 1.42 5.62 7.13
CA ALA A 137 1.32 6.77 6.24
C ALA A 137 1.15 6.35 4.77
N CYS A 138 1.96 5.38 4.32
CA CYS A 138 1.79 4.75 3.01
C CYS A 138 0.39 4.11 2.87
N ALA A 139 -0.07 3.37 3.88
CA ALA A 139 -1.39 2.73 3.83
C ALA A 139 -2.52 3.76 3.68
N ALA A 140 -2.43 4.90 4.38
CA ALA A 140 -3.40 5.99 4.25
C ALA A 140 -3.41 6.60 2.84
N ILE A 141 -2.22 6.87 2.27
CA ILE A 141 -2.07 7.41 0.91
C ILE A 141 -2.68 6.44 -0.12
N PHE A 142 -2.31 5.16 -0.05
CA PHE A 142 -2.79 4.16 -0.99
C PHE A 142 -4.29 3.88 -0.83
N ALA A 143 -4.80 3.83 0.40
CA ALA A 143 -6.23 3.69 0.65
C ALA A 143 -7.02 4.86 0.06
N ALA A 144 -6.49 6.08 0.16
CA ALA A 144 -7.11 7.26 -0.45
C ALA A 144 -7.01 7.29 -1.98
N THR A 145 -5.91 6.81 -2.54
CA THR A 145 -5.70 6.77 -4.00
C THR A 145 -6.58 5.70 -4.65
N PHE A 146 -6.68 4.51 -4.05
CA PHE A 146 -7.34 3.35 -4.66
C PHE A 146 -8.67 2.97 -4.01
N LEU A 147 -9.19 3.81 -3.11
CA LEU A 147 -10.43 3.57 -2.35
C LEU A 147 -10.42 2.17 -1.70
N ALA A 148 -9.31 1.84 -1.06
CA ALA A 148 -9.05 0.50 -0.56
C ALA A 148 -9.48 0.31 0.90
N ALA A 149 -9.94 -0.89 1.23
CA ALA A 149 -10.05 -1.35 2.61
C ALA A 149 -8.69 -1.88 3.07
N VAL A 150 -8.26 -1.53 4.28
CA VAL A 150 -6.97 -1.87 4.86
C VAL A 150 -7.20 -2.89 5.98
N LEU A 151 -6.56 -4.05 5.85
CA LEU A 151 -6.34 -4.99 6.95
C LEU A 151 -4.94 -4.71 7.54
N PRO A 152 -4.86 -4.17 8.77
CA PRO A 152 -3.57 -4.02 9.47
C PRO A 152 -3.02 -5.38 9.91
N PRO A 153 -1.70 -5.46 10.18
CA PRO A 153 -1.05 -6.71 10.59
C PRO A 153 -1.56 -7.26 11.93
N ASP A 154 -1.76 -6.36 12.90
CA ASP A 154 -1.98 -6.72 14.32
C ASP A 154 -3.33 -6.29 14.88
N GLU A 155 -4.26 -5.80 14.05
CA GLU A 155 -5.58 -5.36 14.54
C GLU A 155 -6.72 -6.23 14.00
N PRO A 156 -7.75 -6.51 14.83
CA PRO A 156 -8.91 -7.30 14.44
C PRO A 156 -10.00 -6.41 13.81
N ILE A 157 -9.63 -5.38 13.03
CA ILE A 157 -10.61 -4.53 12.35
C ILE A 157 -10.06 -3.96 11.05
N LEU A 158 -10.92 -3.95 10.01
CA LEU A 158 -10.64 -3.23 8.77
C LEU A 158 -10.84 -1.72 8.94
N PHE A 159 -10.04 -0.93 8.24
CA PHE A 159 -10.27 0.52 8.12
C PHE A 159 -10.09 1.00 6.69
N GLY A 160 -10.70 2.15 6.36
CA GLY A 160 -10.44 2.89 5.13
C GLY A 160 -9.61 4.14 5.39
N THR A 161 -9.56 5.05 4.43
CA THR A 161 -8.82 6.32 4.50
C THR A 161 -9.06 7.11 5.79
N LYS A 162 -10.33 7.23 6.22
CA LYS A 162 -10.67 7.96 7.45
C LYS A 162 -10.01 7.34 8.69
N GLY A 163 -10.14 6.02 8.86
CA GLY A 163 -9.57 5.32 10.01
C GLY A 163 -8.04 5.27 9.98
N ALA A 164 -7.42 5.31 8.79
CA ALA A 164 -5.98 5.48 8.65
C ALA A 164 -5.53 6.87 9.12
N ARG A 165 -6.26 7.93 8.74
CA ARG A 165 -5.99 9.30 9.17
C ARG A 165 -6.11 9.47 10.68
N GLU A 166 -7.18 8.95 11.29
CA GLU A 166 -7.37 9.02 12.75
C GLU A 166 -6.21 8.33 13.51
N ARG A 167 -5.71 7.21 12.99
CA ARG A 167 -4.52 6.54 13.57
C ARG A 167 -3.26 7.38 13.44
N LEU A 168 -3.06 8.05 12.30
CA LEU A 168 -1.91 8.94 12.08
C LEU A 168 -1.96 10.18 12.98
N GLU A 169 -3.13 10.80 13.14
CA GLU A 169 -3.35 11.94 14.04
C GLU A 169 -3.02 11.56 15.49
N ASN A 170 -3.47 10.38 15.94
CA ASN A 170 -3.13 9.85 17.26
C ASN A 170 -1.62 9.58 17.46
N LEU A 171 -0.88 9.42 16.37
CA LEU A 171 0.58 9.24 16.36
C LEU A 171 1.34 10.55 16.07
N GLY A 172 0.65 11.68 16.05
CA GLY A 172 1.23 13.01 15.84
C GLY A 172 1.62 13.31 14.39
N ILE A 173 0.93 12.74 13.40
CA ILE A 173 1.10 13.04 11.97
C ILE A 173 -0.20 13.60 11.41
N GLY A 174 -0.14 14.74 10.70
CA GLY A 174 -1.26 15.26 9.92
C GLY A 174 -2.17 16.29 10.62
N SER A 175 -1.59 17.13 11.50
CA SER A 175 -2.25 18.32 12.06
C SER A 175 -2.14 19.53 11.13
#